data_AF-C5S4W1-F1
#
_entry.id   AF-C5S4W1-F1
#
_cell.length_a   1.000
_cell.length_b   1.000
_cell.length_c   1.000
_cell.angle_alpha   90.00
_cell.angle_beta   90.00
_cell.angle_gamma   90.00
#
_symmetry.space_group_name_H-M   'P 1'
#
loop_
_entity.id
_entity.type
_entity.pdbx_description
1 polymer ?
#
loop_
_entity_poly.entity_id
_entity_poly.type
_entity_poly.pdbx_seq_one_letter_code
_entity_poly.pdbx_strand_id
1 'polypeptide(L)'
;SGLLSHTAKQLKPQARVIYNDFDNYAERLQYIPDINQLRQQLAVSLADCPKGKRLDKTKKLQLIEIIEAFKGYKDPHILCSWLLFSGQQVKSLEELYTQDFWHCLRQSDYPSAEGYLDGVEIVCESFHQLVPRFSGKEKVLLVLDPPYLCTKQESYKQATYFDLIDFLRLINLTKPPYIFFSSTKSEFIRFIEYMREDKVDNWQAFDGAKRIVVNTSTSYSGKYEDNLVYKF
;
A
#
# COMPACT_ATOMS: atom_id res chain seq x y z
N SER A 1 1.00 -3.54 3.41
CA SER A 1 1.20 -4.89 4.00
C SER A 1 0.53 -5.13 5.37
N GLY A 2 -0.09 -4.14 6.03
CA GLY A 2 -0.84 -4.36 7.29
C GLY A 2 -2.00 -5.37 7.19
N LEU A 3 -2.79 -5.31 6.11
CA LEU A 3 -3.86 -6.28 5.83
C LEU A 3 -3.36 -7.72 5.72
N LEU A 4 -2.21 -7.93 5.08
CA LEU A 4 -1.59 -9.25 4.93
C LEU A 4 -1.18 -9.81 6.29
N SER A 5 -0.61 -8.95 7.15
CA SER A 5 -0.17 -9.33 8.49
C SER A 5 -1.34 -9.68 9.40
N HIS A 6 -2.41 -8.88 9.37
CA HIS A 6 -3.68 -9.19 10.05
C HIS A 6 -4.21 -10.55 9.59
N THR A 7 -4.33 -10.75 8.27
CA THR A 7 -4.86 -11.99 7.69
C THR A 7 -4.02 -13.21 8.08
N ALA A 8 -2.69 -13.08 8.03
CA ALA A 8 -1.78 -14.15 8.44
C ALA A 8 -1.97 -14.52 9.90
N LYS A 9 -2.11 -13.53 10.80
CA LYS A 9 -2.30 -13.79 12.23
C LYS A 9 -3.64 -14.45 12.54
N GLN A 10 -4.72 -14.02 11.88
CA GLN A 10 -6.05 -14.62 12.03
C GLN A 10 -6.08 -16.07 11.52
N LEU A 11 -5.47 -16.34 10.37
CA LEU A 11 -5.45 -17.70 9.81
C LEU A 11 -4.46 -18.64 10.52
N LYS A 12 -3.40 -18.10 11.12
CA LYS A 12 -2.34 -18.85 11.81
C LYS A 12 -2.06 -18.22 13.19
N PRO A 13 -2.98 -18.35 14.16
CA PRO A 13 -2.86 -17.67 15.45
C PRO A 13 -1.63 -18.10 16.27
N GLN A 14 -1.15 -19.33 16.07
CA GLN A 14 0.06 -19.85 16.72
C GLN A 14 1.36 -19.36 16.06
N ALA A 15 1.30 -18.79 14.85
CA ALA A 15 2.47 -18.23 14.20
C ALA A 15 2.87 -16.89 14.84
N ARG A 16 4.18 -16.67 14.94
CA ARG A 16 4.75 -15.33 15.16
C ARG A 16 4.67 -14.57 13.85
N VAL A 17 3.92 -13.48 13.83
CA VAL A 17 3.74 -12.62 12.65
C VAL A 17 4.47 -11.32 12.90
N ILE A 18 5.45 -11.01 12.06
CA ILE A 18 6.22 -9.76 12.11
C ILE A 18 5.76 -8.89 10.95
N TYR A 19 5.18 -7.74 11.26
CA TYR A 19 4.77 -6.73 10.29
C TYR A 19 5.78 -5.58 10.29
N ASN A 20 6.40 -5.35 9.13
CA ASN A 20 7.28 -4.20 8.93
C ASN A 20 6.48 -2.98 8.47
N ASP A 21 6.11 -2.11 9.40
CA ASP A 21 5.26 -0.94 9.19
C ASP A 21 6.07 0.29 8.73
N PHE A 22 6.47 0.30 7.47
CA PHE A 22 7.31 1.36 6.90
C PHE A 22 6.56 2.66 6.55
N ASP A 23 5.23 2.62 6.47
CA ASP A 23 4.38 3.74 6.04
C ASP A 23 3.49 4.29 7.17
N ASN A 24 3.82 3.92 8.42
CA ASN A 24 3.08 4.25 9.64
C ASN A 24 1.58 3.92 9.53
N TYR A 25 1.26 2.78 8.93
CA TYR A 25 -0.12 2.32 8.83
C TYR A 25 -0.72 2.05 10.20
N ALA A 26 0.04 1.48 11.13
CA ALA A 26 -0.44 1.19 12.49
C ALA A 26 -0.80 2.47 13.26
N GLU A 27 -0.01 3.53 13.11
CA GLU A 27 -0.33 4.85 13.66
C GLU A 27 -1.62 5.41 13.04
N ARG A 28 -1.77 5.32 11.71
CA ARG A 28 -2.95 5.82 11.01
C ARG A 28 -4.26 5.18 11.48
N LEU A 29 -4.22 3.90 11.87
CA LEU A 29 -5.40 3.20 12.40
C LEU A 29 -5.91 3.83 13.70
N GLN A 30 -5.04 4.43 14.51
CA GLN A 30 -5.44 5.09 15.77
C GLN A 30 -6.26 6.35 15.51
N TYR A 31 -6.08 6.99 14.36
CA TYR A 31 -6.77 8.21 13.95
C TYR A 31 -8.07 7.97 13.18
N ILE A 32 -8.58 6.73 13.11
CA ILE A 32 -9.88 6.43 12.48
C ILE A 32 -11.02 7.32 13.01
N PRO A 33 -11.13 7.62 14.33
CA PRO A 33 -12.15 8.53 14.83
C PRO A 33 -12.09 9.92 14.18
N ASP A 34 -10.91 10.53 14.12
CA ASP A 34 -10.69 11.84 13.49
C ASP A 34 -10.97 11.79 11.99
N ILE A 35 -10.51 10.74 11.31
CA ILE A 35 -10.76 10.51 9.88
C ILE A 35 -12.27 10.45 9.62
N ASN A 36 -13.03 9.69 10.43
CA ASN A 36 -14.48 9.61 10.30
C ASN A 36 -15.16 10.95 10.59
N GLN A 37 -14.71 11.68 11.60
CA GLN A 37 -15.25 13.01 11.93
C GLN A 37 -15.06 14.00 10.78
N LEU A 38 -13.86 14.06 10.19
CA LEU A 38 -13.59 14.91 9.04
C LEU A 38 -14.41 14.47 7.82
N ARG A 39 -14.51 13.16 7.55
CA ARG A 39 -15.35 12.61 6.47
C ARG A 39 -16.80 13.07 6.61
N GLN A 40 -17.37 13.02 7.81
CA GLN A 40 -18.75 13.44 8.08
C GLN A 40 -18.95 14.93 7.83
N GLN A 41 -18.02 15.80 8.24
CA GLN A 41 -18.08 17.24 7.96
C GLN A 41 -18.05 17.52 6.45
N LEU A 42 -17.16 16.85 5.72
CA LEU A 42 -17.10 16.96 4.26
C LEU A 42 -18.37 16.43 3.60
N ALA A 43 -18.95 15.33 4.12
CA ALA A 43 -20.18 14.75 3.59
C ALA A 43 -21.36 15.72 3.68
N VAL A 44 -21.49 16.46 4.80
CA VAL A 44 -22.52 17.50 4.95
C VAL A 44 -22.35 18.60 3.90
N SER A 45 -21.12 19.07 3.68
CA SER A 45 -20.83 20.10 2.68
C SER A 45 -21.03 19.64 1.23
N LEU A 46 -21.00 18.33 0.98
CA LEU A 46 -21.12 17.71 -0.33
C LEU A 46 -22.53 17.14 -0.61
N ALA A 47 -23.49 17.31 0.31
CA ALA A 47 -24.82 16.71 0.18
C ALA A 47 -25.59 17.16 -1.08
N ASP A 48 -25.32 18.38 -1.55
CA ASP A 48 -25.87 18.99 -2.78
C ASP A 48 -25.08 18.65 -4.05
N CYS A 49 -23.93 17.98 -3.93
CA CYS A 49 -23.02 17.71 -5.04
C CYS A 49 -23.18 16.26 -5.55
N PRO A 50 -23.36 16.04 -6.86
CA PRO A 50 -23.41 14.68 -7.41
C PRO A 50 -22.07 13.94 -7.24
N LYS A 51 -22.13 12.69 -6.79
CA LYS A 51 -20.94 11.82 -6.63
C LYS A 51 -20.28 11.54 -8.00
N GLY A 52 -18.96 11.44 -8.01
CA GLY A 52 -18.16 11.14 -9.20
C GLY A 52 -18.04 12.30 -10.19
N LYS A 53 -18.45 13.51 -9.81
CA LYS A 53 -18.30 14.72 -10.63
C LYS A 53 -17.23 15.64 -10.06
N ARG A 54 -16.62 16.42 -10.96
CA ARG A 54 -15.71 17.50 -10.59
C ARG A 54 -16.49 18.59 -9.86
N LEU A 55 -15.92 19.10 -8.78
CA LEU A 55 -16.47 20.20 -8.01
C LEU A 55 -16.09 21.54 -8.64
N ASP A 56 -16.94 22.55 -8.46
CA ASP A 56 -16.59 23.92 -8.85
C ASP A 56 -15.59 24.56 -7.86
N LYS A 57 -15.10 25.75 -8.23
CA LYS A 57 -14.11 26.47 -7.43
C LYS A 57 -14.65 26.89 -6.06
N THR A 58 -15.92 27.29 -5.99
CA THR A 58 -16.55 27.74 -4.75
C THR A 58 -16.63 26.59 -3.74
N LYS A 59 -17.11 25.43 -4.18
CA LYS A 59 -17.20 24.22 -3.36
C LYS A 59 -15.81 23.73 -2.96
N LYS A 60 -14.83 23.76 -3.86
CA LYS A 60 -13.43 23.44 -3.52
C LYS A 60 -12.91 24.30 -2.37
N LEU A 61 -13.11 25.62 -2.42
CA LEU A 61 -12.66 26.52 -1.36
C LEU A 61 -13.34 26.21 -0.02
N GLN A 62 -14.65 25.98 -0.02
CA GLN A 62 -15.39 25.57 1.19
C GLN A 62 -14.82 24.29 1.82
N LEU A 63 -14.48 23.27 1.00
CA LEU A 63 -13.90 22.04 1.53
C LEU A 63 -12.49 22.26 2.09
N ILE A 64 -11.68 23.12 1.46
CA ILE A 64 -10.36 23.49 1.99
C ILE A 64 -10.51 24.18 3.36
N GLU A 65 -11.47 25.10 3.51
CA GLU A 65 -11.73 25.76 4.80
C GLU A 65 -12.12 24.75 5.89
N ILE A 66 -12.97 23.76 5.57
CA ILE A 66 -13.34 22.69 6.51
C ILE A 66 -12.10 21.88 6.90
N ILE A 67 -11.27 21.48 5.93
CA ILE A 67 -10.06 20.70 6.18
C ILE A 67 -9.08 21.51 7.03
N GLU A 68 -8.86 22.78 6.74
CA GLU A 68 -7.95 23.66 7.51
C GLU A 68 -8.45 23.91 8.94
N ALA A 69 -9.75 24.16 9.10
CA ALA A 69 -10.37 24.40 10.41
C ALA A 69 -10.35 23.15 11.31
N PHE A 70 -10.35 21.95 10.73
CA PHE A 70 -10.31 20.70 11.48
C PHE A 70 -9.05 20.62 12.35
N LYS A 71 -9.21 20.29 13.63
CA LYS A 71 -8.11 20.24 14.62
C LYS A 71 -7.57 18.85 14.87
N GLY A 72 -8.24 17.81 14.39
CA GLY A 72 -7.78 16.43 14.48
C GLY A 72 -6.80 16.05 13.37
N TYR A 73 -6.47 14.77 13.30
CA TYR A 73 -5.55 14.21 12.30
C TYR A 73 -6.07 14.38 10.87
N LYS A 74 -5.20 14.87 9.99
CA LYS A 74 -5.46 15.06 8.55
C LYS A 74 -4.49 14.22 7.77
N ASP A 75 -5.01 13.27 7.01
CA ASP A 75 -4.19 12.38 6.20
C ASP A 75 -4.30 12.77 4.70
N PRO A 76 -3.24 13.32 4.09
CA PRO A 76 -3.26 13.70 2.68
C PRO A 76 -3.61 12.55 1.75
N HIS A 77 -3.19 11.33 2.08
CA HIS A 77 -3.46 10.15 1.25
C HIS A 77 -4.93 9.76 1.28
N ILE A 78 -5.57 9.81 2.46
CA ILE A 78 -7.01 9.57 2.58
C ILE A 78 -7.81 10.68 1.89
N LEU A 79 -7.46 11.94 2.13
CA LEU A 79 -8.13 13.08 1.48
C LEU A 79 -8.00 13.03 -0.04
N CYS A 80 -6.84 12.64 -0.56
CA CYS A 80 -6.64 12.36 -1.98
C CYS A 80 -7.65 11.34 -2.52
N SER A 81 -7.89 10.24 -1.79
CA SER A 81 -8.86 9.22 -2.20
C SER A 81 -10.32 9.71 -2.23
N TRP A 82 -10.65 10.72 -1.41
CA TRP A 82 -12.00 11.27 -1.32
C TRP A 82 -12.25 12.44 -2.25
N LEU A 83 -11.20 13.20 -2.57
CA LEU A 83 -11.30 14.51 -3.21
C LEU A 83 -10.61 14.58 -4.57
N LEU A 84 -9.79 13.61 -4.98
CA LEU A 84 -9.20 13.57 -6.31
C LEU A 84 -9.77 12.41 -7.14
N PHE A 85 -9.58 12.49 -8.46
CA PHE A 85 -9.92 11.39 -9.35
C PHE A 85 -9.07 10.14 -9.03
N SER A 86 -9.62 8.95 -9.29
CA SER A 86 -8.96 7.68 -8.97
C SER A 86 -7.56 7.56 -9.58
N GLY A 87 -6.62 7.02 -8.80
CA GLY A 87 -5.23 6.80 -9.21
C GLY A 87 -4.28 7.98 -9.00
N GLN A 88 -4.78 9.12 -8.52
CA GLN A 88 -3.93 10.23 -8.08
C GLN A 88 -3.26 9.92 -6.73
N GLN A 89 -2.10 10.52 -6.52
CA GLN A 89 -1.36 10.46 -5.26
C GLN A 89 -0.83 11.88 -4.96
N VAL A 90 -0.77 12.22 -3.67
CA VAL A 90 -0.22 13.49 -3.17
C VAL A 90 0.55 13.21 -1.89
N LYS A 91 1.61 13.97 -1.64
CA LYS A 91 2.47 13.85 -0.46
C LYS A 91 2.08 14.79 0.67
N SER A 92 1.36 15.86 0.36
CA SER A 92 1.00 16.89 1.34
C SER A 92 -0.36 17.54 1.05
N LEU A 93 -0.88 18.29 2.03
CA LEU A 93 -2.12 19.05 1.87
C LEU A 93 -1.94 20.21 0.88
N GLU A 94 -0.77 20.85 0.87
CA GLU A 94 -0.45 21.90 -0.08
C GLU A 94 -0.53 21.38 -1.52
N GLU A 95 0.05 20.20 -1.78
CA GLU A 95 -0.05 19.55 -3.08
C GLU A 95 -1.49 19.21 -3.43
N LEU A 96 -2.25 18.63 -2.48
CA LEU A 96 -3.67 18.33 -2.65
C LEU A 96 -4.46 19.57 -3.10
N TYR A 97 -4.23 20.73 -2.49
CA TYR A 97 -4.98 21.95 -2.79
C TYR A 97 -4.68 22.55 -4.17
N THR A 98 -3.58 22.18 -4.80
CA THR A 98 -3.30 22.59 -6.20
C THR A 98 -4.19 21.88 -7.21
N GLN A 99 -4.74 20.71 -6.87
CA GLN A 99 -5.46 19.83 -7.79
C GLN A 99 -6.95 20.18 -7.93
N ASP A 100 -7.59 19.71 -9.00
CA ASP A 100 -9.04 19.78 -9.14
C ASP A 100 -9.73 18.78 -8.20
N PHE A 101 -10.75 19.24 -7.47
CA PHE A 101 -11.50 18.36 -6.57
C PHE A 101 -12.65 17.64 -7.30
N TRP A 102 -12.87 16.39 -6.89
CA TRP A 102 -13.91 15.48 -7.36
C TRP A 102 -14.67 14.93 -6.15
N HIS A 103 -15.97 14.70 -6.29
CA HIS A 103 -16.76 14.07 -5.25
C HIS A 103 -16.55 12.54 -5.25
N CYS A 104 -15.43 12.09 -4.67
CA CYS A 104 -15.08 10.67 -4.52
C CYS A 104 -15.25 10.15 -3.08
N LEU A 105 -15.82 10.97 -2.19
CA LEU A 105 -15.98 10.70 -0.76
C LEU A 105 -16.63 9.34 -0.47
N ARG A 106 -16.05 8.63 0.51
CA ARG A 106 -16.61 7.39 1.04
C ARG A 106 -17.92 7.67 1.77
N GLN A 107 -18.94 6.86 1.51
CA GLN A 107 -20.29 7.06 2.04
C GLN A 107 -20.44 6.60 3.50
N SER A 108 -19.73 5.55 3.90
CA SER A 108 -19.74 5.02 5.26
C SER A 108 -18.50 5.41 6.05
N ASP A 109 -18.60 5.31 7.37
CA ASP A 109 -17.47 5.41 8.29
C ASP A 109 -16.58 4.17 8.23
N TYR A 110 -15.29 4.37 8.44
CA TYR A 110 -14.34 3.27 8.63
C TYR A 110 -14.70 2.58 9.96
N PRO A 111 -14.76 1.23 9.97
CA PRO A 111 -14.98 0.51 11.22
C PRO A 111 -13.83 0.75 12.19
N SER A 112 -14.09 0.53 13.49
CA SER A 112 -13.03 0.55 14.51
C SER A 112 -11.92 -0.43 14.13
N ALA A 113 -10.67 -0.01 14.36
CA ALA A 113 -9.49 -0.88 14.24
C ALA A 113 -9.09 -1.51 15.59
N GLU A 114 -9.96 -1.45 16.60
CA GLU A 114 -9.76 -2.16 17.86
C GLU A 114 -9.52 -3.65 17.59
N GLY A 115 -8.44 -4.18 18.17
CA GLY A 115 -8.02 -5.56 17.98
C GLY A 115 -7.46 -5.89 16.58
N TYR A 116 -7.39 -4.93 15.65
CA TYR A 116 -7.05 -5.22 14.25
C TYR A 116 -5.62 -5.77 14.08
N LEU A 117 -4.66 -5.31 14.88
CA LEU A 117 -3.27 -5.80 14.84
C LEU A 117 -2.89 -6.65 16.05
N ASP A 118 -3.86 -7.21 16.78
CA ASP A 118 -3.60 -7.98 17.98
C ASP A 118 -2.71 -9.21 17.70
N GLY A 119 -1.65 -9.34 18.51
CA GLY A 119 -0.68 -10.43 18.39
C GLY A 119 0.22 -10.35 17.15
N VAL A 120 0.18 -9.25 16.40
CA VAL A 120 1.15 -8.93 15.35
C VAL A 120 2.30 -8.14 15.98
N GLU A 121 3.53 -8.61 15.78
CA GLU A 121 4.73 -7.87 16.17
C GLU A 121 5.00 -6.80 15.11
N ILE A 122 4.91 -5.53 15.50
CA ILE A 122 5.14 -4.40 14.60
C ILE A 122 6.57 -3.92 14.75
N VAL A 123 7.29 -3.88 13.64
CA VAL A 123 8.64 -3.32 13.55
C VAL A 123 8.67 -2.24 12.46
N CYS A 124 9.65 -1.35 12.52
CA CYS A 124 9.92 -0.38 11.46
C CYS A 124 11.42 -0.42 11.18
N GLU A 125 11.85 -1.41 10.39
CA GLU A 125 13.25 -1.71 10.13
C GLU A 125 13.49 -1.87 8.62
N SER A 126 14.64 -1.38 8.14
CA SER A 126 15.04 -1.60 6.74
C SER A 126 15.00 -3.08 6.37
N PHE A 127 14.46 -3.41 5.19
CA PHE A 127 14.44 -4.80 4.72
C PHE A 127 15.86 -5.37 4.56
N HIS A 128 16.87 -4.51 4.34
CA HIS A 128 18.30 -4.86 4.34
C HIS A 128 18.77 -5.48 5.65
N GLN A 129 18.09 -5.20 6.77
CA GLN A 129 18.41 -5.74 8.09
C GLN A 129 17.41 -6.80 8.52
N LEU A 130 16.11 -6.57 8.23
CA LEU A 130 15.04 -7.46 8.67
C LEU A 130 15.04 -8.80 7.93
N VAL A 131 15.16 -8.79 6.60
CA VAL A 131 15.08 -10.01 5.79
C VAL A 131 16.24 -10.97 6.08
N PRO A 132 17.52 -10.54 6.16
CA PRO A 132 18.63 -11.45 6.48
C PRO A 132 18.51 -12.16 7.83
N ARG A 133 17.80 -11.57 8.81
CA ARG A 133 17.57 -12.22 10.11
C ARG A 133 16.71 -13.47 10.00
N PHE A 134 15.93 -13.63 8.92
CA PHE A 134 14.94 -14.69 8.79
C PHE A 134 15.07 -15.52 7.51
N SER A 135 15.65 -14.96 6.46
CA SER A 135 15.80 -15.64 5.17
C SER A 135 16.61 -16.93 5.28
N GLY A 136 16.13 -17.99 4.63
CA GLY A 136 16.76 -19.32 4.64
C GLY A 136 16.66 -20.10 5.96
N LYS A 137 15.92 -19.60 6.95
CA LYS A 137 15.67 -20.33 8.21
C LYS A 137 14.48 -21.27 8.10
N GLU A 138 14.53 -22.37 8.84
CA GLU A 138 13.40 -23.30 8.94
C GLU A 138 12.16 -22.62 9.56
N LYS A 139 10.97 -23.03 9.11
CA LYS A 139 9.66 -22.57 9.62
C LYS A 139 9.44 -21.05 9.53
N VAL A 140 10.14 -20.38 8.61
CA VAL A 140 9.93 -18.97 8.27
C VAL A 140 9.30 -18.90 6.89
N LEU A 141 8.18 -18.18 6.73
CA LEU A 141 7.62 -17.80 5.44
C LEU A 141 7.80 -16.31 5.23
N LEU A 142 8.51 -15.91 4.16
CA LEU A 142 8.60 -14.49 3.78
C LEU A 142 7.36 -14.09 2.99
N VAL A 143 6.68 -13.01 3.39
CA VAL A 143 5.58 -12.40 2.64
C VAL A 143 6.04 -11.03 2.18
N LEU A 144 6.33 -10.89 0.90
CA LEU A 144 7.02 -9.74 0.31
C LEU A 144 6.06 -8.97 -0.59
N ASP A 145 5.85 -7.70 -0.26
CA ASP A 145 4.93 -6.78 -0.95
C ASP A 145 5.63 -5.41 -1.11
N PRO A 146 6.71 -5.34 -1.92
CA PRO A 146 7.50 -4.13 -2.07
C PRO A 146 6.83 -3.09 -2.98
N PRO A 147 7.22 -1.80 -2.89
CA PRO A 147 6.84 -0.82 -3.90
C PRO A 147 7.22 -1.27 -5.32
N TYR A 148 6.31 -1.09 -6.28
CA TYR A 148 6.54 -1.52 -7.67
C TYR A 148 7.34 -0.48 -8.46
N LEU A 149 8.42 -0.94 -9.12
CA LEU A 149 9.42 -0.08 -9.79
C LEU A 149 8.82 0.95 -10.76
N CYS A 150 7.83 0.57 -11.57
CA CYS A 150 7.21 1.44 -12.56
C CYS A 150 5.90 2.09 -12.06
N THR A 151 5.77 2.31 -10.75
CA THR A 151 4.63 3.02 -10.15
C THR A 151 5.04 4.30 -9.46
N LYS A 152 4.11 5.26 -9.36
CA LYS A 152 4.26 6.39 -8.45
C LYS A 152 4.34 5.85 -7.02
N GLN A 153 5.39 6.24 -6.31
CA GLN A 153 5.64 5.82 -4.93
C GLN A 153 5.23 6.88 -3.89
N GLU A 154 4.51 7.92 -4.30
CA GLU A 154 4.19 9.09 -3.47
C GLU A 154 3.22 8.74 -2.33
N SER A 155 2.51 7.63 -2.47
CA SER A 155 1.67 7.05 -1.42
C SER A 155 2.45 6.29 -0.33
N TYR A 156 3.70 5.90 -0.59
CA TYR A 156 4.55 5.29 0.42
C TYR A 156 5.26 6.40 1.20
N LYS A 157 5.09 6.46 2.53
CA LYS A 157 5.79 7.41 3.40
C LYS A 157 7.27 6.99 3.62
N GLN A 158 7.98 6.68 2.54
CA GLN A 158 9.39 6.29 2.62
C GLN A 158 10.28 7.54 2.59
N ALA A 159 11.27 7.60 3.49
CA ALA A 159 12.29 8.65 3.51
C ALA A 159 13.20 8.62 2.26
N THR A 160 13.32 7.46 1.63
CA THR A 160 14.13 7.21 0.42
C THR A 160 13.32 6.40 -0.59
N TYR A 161 13.45 6.76 -1.87
CA TYR A 161 12.78 6.07 -2.98
C TYR A 161 13.23 4.60 -3.07
N PHE A 162 12.30 3.65 -3.17
CA PHE A 162 12.63 2.24 -3.43
C PHE A 162 13.04 2.11 -4.91
N ASP A 163 14.35 2.07 -5.13
CA ASP A 163 14.94 2.09 -6.46
C ASP A 163 15.20 0.68 -7.02
N LEU A 164 15.76 0.64 -8.22
CA LEU A 164 16.17 -0.60 -8.86
C LEU A 164 17.18 -1.37 -8.02
N ILE A 165 18.10 -0.70 -7.32
CA ILE A 165 19.13 -1.34 -6.52
C ILE A 165 18.49 -2.01 -5.29
N ASP A 166 17.55 -1.35 -4.64
CA ASP A 166 16.79 -1.92 -3.53
C ASP A 166 15.94 -3.11 -3.97
N PHE A 167 15.31 -3.03 -5.15
CA PHE A 167 14.64 -4.18 -5.75
C PHE A 167 15.60 -5.36 -5.96
N LEU A 168 16.74 -5.15 -6.61
CA LEU A 168 17.74 -6.20 -6.86
C LEU A 168 18.28 -6.79 -5.54
N ARG A 169 18.53 -5.96 -4.53
CA ARG A 169 18.94 -6.42 -3.20
C ARG A 169 17.86 -7.25 -2.52
N LEU A 170 16.60 -6.84 -2.58
CA LEU A 170 15.48 -7.62 -2.06
C LEU A 170 15.39 -8.98 -2.73
N ILE A 171 15.58 -9.04 -4.06
CA ILE A 171 15.59 -10.30 -4.79
C ILE A 171 16.74 -11.20 -4.32
N ASN A 172 17.95 -10.67 -4.16
CA ASN A 172 19.10 -11.45 -3.68
C ASN A 172 18.93 -11.99 -2.26
N LEU A 173 18.20 -11.25 -1.40
CA LEU A 173 17.89 -11.66 -0.04
C LEU A 173 16.73 -12.67 0.06
N THR A 174 15.94 -12.84 -1.00
CA THR A 174 14.76 -13.71 -0.99
C THR A 174 15.17 -15.17 -1.20
N LYS A 175 14.79 -16.03 -0.25
CA LYS A 175 14.99 -17.48 -0.28
C LYS A 175 13.68 -18.19 0.09
N PRO A 176 13.37 -19.36 -0.49
CA PRO A 176 12.18 -20.11 -0.12
C PRO A 176 12.23 -20.56 1.36
N PRO A 177 11.05 -20.67 2.03
CA PRO A 177 9.73 -20.46 1.46
C PRO A 177 9.33 -18.96 1.43
N TYR A 178 8.72 -18.51 0.34
CA TYR A 178 8.22 -17.14 0.18
C TYR A 178 6.91 -17.05 -0.60
N ILE A 179 6.20 -15.95 -0.37
CA ILE A 179 5.15 -15.39 -1.22
C ILE A 179 5.58 -13.97 -1.58
N PHE A 180 5.57 -13.66 -2.87
CA PHE A 180 6.00 -12.38 -3.43
C PHE A 180 4.85 -11.78 -4.25
N PHE A 181 4.36 -10.62 -3.82
CA PHE A 181 3.38 -9.84 -4.53
C PHE A 181 4.07 -8.92 -5.54
N SER A 182 3.55 -8.91 -6.76
CA SER A 182 4.08 -8.09 -7.83
C SER A 182 2.95 -7.67 -8.78
N SER A 183 3.25 -6.82 -9.75
CA SER A 183 2.33 -6.54 -10.86
C SER A 183 3.07 -6.42 -12.17
N THR A 184 2.38 -6.26 -13.30
CA THR A 184 3.06 -5.92 -14.57
C THR A 184 3.90 -4.65 -14.47
N LYS A 185 3.59 -3.74 -13.54
CA LYS A 185 4.37 -2.51 -13.29
C LYS A 185 5.62 -2.72 -12.43
N SER A 186 5.90 -3.95 -12.00
CA SER A 186 7.07 -4.26 -11.17
C SER A 186 8.24 -4.81 -11.97
N GLU A 187 8.04 -5.16 -13.25
CA GLU A 187 8.99 -5.94 -14.08
C GLU A 187 9.45 -7.28 -13.46
N PHE A 188 8.86 -7.68 -12.33
CA PHE A 188 9.34 -8.80 -11.52
C PHE A 188 9.32 -10.13 -12.27
N ILE A 189 8.23 -10.41 -13.01
CA ILE A 189 8.10 -11.66 -13.76
C ILE A 189 9.17 -11.77 -14.86
N ARG A 190 9.37 -10.70 -15.64
CA ARG A 190 10.41 -10.65 -16.66
C ARG A 190 11.80 -10.80 -16.05
N PHE A 191 12.02 -10.19 -14.88
CA PHE A 191 13.28 -10.31 -14.17
C PHE A 191 13.57 -11.75 -13.70
N ILE A 192 12.62 -12.43 -13.06
CA ILE A 192 12.84 -13.82 -12.62
C ILE A 192 12.99 -14.80 -13.80
N GLU A 193 12.35 -14.53 -14.95
CA GLU A 193 12.54 -15.31 -16.19
C GLU A 193 13.98 -15.15 -16.69
N TYR A 194 14.44 -13.92 -16.86
CA TYR A 194 15.84 -13.61 -17.19
C TYR A 194 16.82 -14.29 -16.22
N MET A 195 16.57 -14.19 -14.91
CA MET A 195 17.46 -14.80 -13.92
C MET A 195 17.59 -16.31 -14.12
N ARG A 196 16.49 -16.98 -14.46
CA ARG A 196 16.45 -18.44 -14.65
C ARG A 196 17.10 -18.87 -15.95
N GLU A 197 16.89 -18.12 -17.04
CA GLU A 197 17.48 -18.40 -18.35
C GLU A 197 19.00 -18.24 -18.32
N ASP A 198 19.47 -17.11 -17.80
CA ASP A 198 20.89 -16.75 -17.82
C ASP A 198 21.64 -17.26 -16.58
N LYS A 199 20.93 -17.90 -15.65
CA LYS A 199 21.46 -18.45 -14.40
C LYS A 199 22.26 -17.44 -13.57
N VAL A 200 21.78 -16.20 -13.53
CA VAL A 200 22.38 -15.13 -12.72
C VAL A 200 22.21 -15.40 -11.23
N ASP A 201 22.90 -14.64 -10.39
CA ASP A 201 22.88 -14.84 -8.94
C ASP A 201 21.47 -15.00 -8.37
N ASN A 202 21.32 -15.95 -7.45
CA ASN A 202 20.07 -16.32 -6.78
C ASN A 202 18.97 -16.94 -7.67
N TRP A 203 19.22 -17.29 -8.93
CA TRP A 203 18.22 -17.90 -9.82
C TRP A 203 17.54 -19.15 -9.22
N GLN A 204 18.26 -19.96 -8.44
CA GLN A 204 17.73 -21.17 -7.81
C GLN A 204 16.61 -20.89 -6.81
N ALA A 205 16.59 -19.70 -6.18
CA ALA A 205 15.50 -19.31 -5.30
C ALA A 205 14.18 -19.12 -6.06
N PHE A 206 14.24 -18.84 -7.36
CA PHE A 206 13.07 -18.61 -8.22
C PHE A 206 12.79 -19.75 -9.18
N ASP A 207 13.72 -20.69 -9.36
CA ASP A 207 13.48 -21.84 -10.23
C ASP A 207 12.35 -22.72 -9.70
N GLY A 208 11.39 -23.07 -10.56
CA GLY A 208 10.18 -23.79 -10.17
C GLY A 208 9.20 -22.99 -9.29
N ALA A 209 9.39 -21.67 -9.14
CA ALA A 209 8.39 -20.83 -8.49
C ALA A 209 7.06 -20.86 -9.27
N LYS A 210 5.95 -20.83 -8.55
CA LYS A 210 4.60 -20.85 -9.11
C LYS A 210 4.03 -19.45 -9.12
N ARG A 211 3.19 -19.14 -10.12
CA ARG A 211 2.55 -17.83 -10.30
C ARG A 211 1.02 -17.98 -10.30
N ILE A 212 0.35 -17.12 -9.56
CA ILE A 212 -1.11 -16.91 -9.62
C ILE A 212 -1.33 -15.49 -10.16
N VAL A 213 -2.23 -15.35 -11.13
CA VAL A 213 -2.53 -14.08 -11.81
C VAL A 213 -3.96 -13.67 -11.50
N VAL A 214 -4.13 -12.41 -11.10
CA VAL A 214 -5.43 -11.74 -10.96
C VAL A 214 -5.47 -10.58 -11.94
N ASN A 215 -6.47 -10.60 -12.82
CA ASN A 215 -6.67 -9.53 -13.80
C ASN A 215 -7.44 -8.38 -13.17
N THR A 216 -6.82 -7.21 -13.08
CA THR A 216 -7.40 -6.03 -12.43
C THR A 216 -7.42 -4.85 -13.41
N SER A 217 -8.46 -4.02 -13.36
CA SER A 217 -8.57 -2.79 -14.17
C SER A 217 -8.75 -1.59 -13.26
N THR A 218 -7.78 -0.66 -13.22
CA THR A 218 -7.92 0.61 -12.46
C THR A 218 -8.56 1.74 -13.25
N SER A 219 -8.67 1.63 -14.58
CA SER A 219 -9.27 2.65 -15.45
C SER A 219 -9.63 2.11 -16.84
N TYR A 220 -10.32 2.94 -17.64
CA TYR A 220 -10.71 2.66 -19.04
C TYR A 220 -9.50 2.37 -19.96
N SER A 221 -8.28 2.76 -19.58
CA SER A 221 -7.09 2.68 -20.44
C SER A 221 -5.93 1.81 -19.91
N GLY A 222 -6.03 1.24 -18.71
CA GLY A 222 -4.94 0.46 -18.11
C GLY A 222 -5.40 -0.88 -17.56
N LYS A 223 -5.21 -1.95 -18.34
CA LYS A 223 -5.21 -3.33 -17.80
C LYS A 223 -3.83 -3.60 -17.21
N TYR A 224 -3.77 -4.04 -15.96
CA TYR A 224 -2.54 -4.54 -15.37
C TYR A 224 -2.85 -5.81 -14.59
N GLU A 225 -1.87 -6.70 -14.49
CA GLU A 225 -2.03 -7.95 -13.76
C GLU A 225 -1.41 -7.79 -12.38
N ASP A 226 -2.16 -8.18 -11.36
CA ASP A 226 -1.61 -8.43 -10.03
C ASP A 226 -1.16 -9.89 -9.96
N ASN A 227 0.05 -10.10 -9.45
CA ASN A 227 0.72 -11.38 -9.43
C ASN A 227 1.07 -11.78 -8.01
N LEU A 228 0.86 -13.06 -7.73
CA LEU A 228 1.39 -13.71 -6.54
C LEU A 228 2.33 -14.82 -7.01
N VAL A 229 3.62 -14.67 -6.71
CA VAL A 229 4.66 -15.66 -7.00
C VAL A 229 5.07 -16.33 -5.70
N TYR A 230 5.14 -17.65 -5.68
CA TYR A 230 5.49 -18.38 -4.46
C TYR A 230 6.35 -19.61 -4.74
N LYS A 231 7.17 -19.95 -3.75
CA LYS A 231 7.95 -21.18 -3.69
C LYS A 231 8.06 -21.61 -2.24
N PHE A 232 7.87 -22.90 -1.98
CA PHE A 232 7.99 -23.49 -0.64
C PHE A 232 9.22 -24.39 -0.54
#